data_AF-A0A3N4PXA0-F1
#
_entry.id   AF-A0A3N4PXA0-F1
#
_cell.length_a   1.000
_cell.length_b   1.000
_cell.length_c   1.000
_cell.angle_alpha   90.00
_cell.angle_beta   90.00
_cell.angle_gamma   90.00
#
_symmetry.space_group_name_H-M   'P 1'
#
loop_
_entity.id
_entity.type
_entity.pdbx_description
1 polymer ?
#
loop_
_entity_poly.entity_id
_entity_poly.type
_entity_poly.pdbx_seq_one_letter_code
_entity_poly.pdbx_strand_id
1 'polypeptide(L)'
;MADLKRKTLSLSSGKLLKLYGSSLAISKSLEIGEGYAPNIYSFTEGQSGGKEAGQVTNPHKLDREDLMELADFNIQLWMNLKANLRKYGVDSPKVFNQESSK
;
A
#
# COMPACT_ATOMS: atom_id res chain seq x y z
N MET A 1 4.97 -8.69 -10.26
CA MET A 1 5.31 -7.47 -9.51
C MET A 1 4.08 -6.62 -9.53
N ALA A 2 3.67 -6.14 -8.35
CA ALA A 2 2.45 -5.38 -8.21
C ALA A 2 2.47 -4.16 -9.13
N ASP A 3 1.33 -3.89 -9.76
CA ASP A 3 1.12 -2.74 -10.61
C ASP A 3 -0.13 -1.99 -10.17
N LEU A 4 -0.04 -0.67 -10.08
CA LEU A 4 -1.17 0.19 -9.71
C LEU A 4 -1.56 1.02 -10.92
N LYS A 5 -2.73 0.72 -11.48
CA LYS A 5 -3.28 1.44 -12.63
C LYS A 5 -4.75 1.75 -12.43
N ARG A 6 -5.14 3.01 -12.62
CA ARG A 6 -6.54 3.47 -12.50
C ARG A 6 -7.18 2.98 -11.18
N LYS A 7 -6.45 3.13 -10.07
CA LYS A 7 -6.86 2.66 -8.73
C LYS A 7 -7.09 1.16 -8.60
N THR A 8 -6.57 0.37 -9.53
CA THR A 8 -6.57 -1.10 -9.42
C THR A 8 -5.15 -1.55 -9.19
N LEU A 9 -4.92 -2.13 -8.02
CA LEU A 9 -3.69 -2.82 -7.71
C LEU A 9 -3.82 -4.26 -8.19
N SER A 10 -2.93 -4.66 -9.09
CA SER A 10 -2.87 -6.02 -9.64
C SER A 10 -1.67 -6.74 -9.03
N LEU A 11 -1.90 -7.91 -8.44
CA LEU A 11 -0.87 -8.75 -7.83
C LEU A 11 -0.47 -9.89 -8.76
N SER A 12 0.73 -10.43 -8.56
CA SER A 12 1.24 -11.57 -9.33
C SER A 12 0.42 -12.85 -9.13
N SER A 13 -0.27 -12.98 -8.00
CA SER A 13 -1.24 -14.04 -7.73
C SER A 13 -2.50 -13.99 -8.61
N GLY A 14 -2.70 -12.90 -9.37
CA GLY A 14 -3.90 -12.64 -10.15
C GLY A 14 -5.00 -11.92 -9.37
N LYS A 15 -4.81 -11.64 -8.08
CA LYS A 15 -5.75 -10.84 -7.28
C LYS A 15 -5.73 -9.39 -7.75
N LEU A 16 -6.93 -8.80 -7.84
CA LEU A 16 -7.15 -7.41 -8.21
C LEU A 16 -7.81 -6.68 -7.03
N LEU A 17 -7.14 -5.67 -6.49
CA LEU A 17 -7.64 -4.86 -5.39
C LEU A 17 -8.06 -3.51 -5.94
N LYS A 18 -9.35 -3.20 -5.82
CA LYS A 18 -9.89 -1.89 -6.16
C LYS A 18 -9.66 -0.96 -4.98
N LEU A 19 -8.74 -0.03 -5.18
CA LEU A 19 -8.38 1.01 -4.24
C LEU A 19 -9.41 2.16 -4.30
N TYR A 20 -9.62 2.82 -3.17
CA TYR A 20 -10.39 4.07 -3.10
C TYR A 20 -9.57 5.24 -3.65
N GLY A 21 -8.29 5.28 -3.29
CA GLY A 21 -7.31 6.27 -3.70
C GLY A 21 -6.33 5.75 -4.75
N SER A 22 -5.23 6.48 -4.91
CA SER A 22 -4.07 6.10 -5.73
C SER A 22 -2.80 5.98 -4.89
N SER A 23 -2.97 5.81 -3.57
CA SER A 23 -1.88 5.75 -2.60
C SER A 23 -2.07 4.57 -1.67
N LEU A 24 -0.97 3.90 -1.37
CA LEU A 24 -0.89 2.85 -0.36
C LEU A 24 0.11 3.33 0.70
N ALA A 25 -0.17 3.04 1.97
CA ALA A 25 0.71 3.36 3.07
C ALA A 25 0.77 2.21 4.08
N ILE A 26 1.90 2.13 4.78
CA ILE A 26 2.10 1.21 5.90
C ILE A 26 2.22 2.05 7.18
N SER A 27 1.36 1.78 8.16
CA SER A 27 1.38 2.47 9.46
C SER A 27 2.54 1.98 10.33
N LYS A 28 2.83 2.69 11.43
CA LYS A 28 3.83 2.24 12.43
C LYS A 28 3.49 0.86 13.03
N SER A 29 2.20 0.52 13.07
CA SER A 29 1.69 -0.76 13.55
C SER A 29 1.68 -1.85 12.47
N LEU A 30 2.33 -1.61 11.32
CA LEU A 30 2.40 -2.52 10.17
C LEU A 30 1.05 -2.81 9.50
N GLU A 31 0.10 -1.89 9.64
CA GLU A 31 -1.18 -1.97 8.94
C GLU A 31 -1.06 -1.33 7.56
N ILE A 32 -1.70 -1.95 6.57
CA ILE A 32 -1.71 -1.48 5.19
C ILE A 32 -3.04 -0.78 4.93
N GLY A 33 -3.00 0.47 4.48
CA GLY A 33 -4.20 1.26 4.22
C GLY A 33 -4.03 2.35 3.16
N GLU A 34 -5.12 3.05 2.88
CA GLU A 34 -5.22 4.11 1.86
C GLU A 34 -5.63 5.47 2.46
N GLY A 35 -5.44 5.69 3.76
CA GLY A 35 -5.89 6.91 4.44
C GLY A 35 -7.36 6.82 4.87
N TYR A 36 -8.23 7.71 4.37
CA TYR A 36 -9.67 7.80 4.71
C TYR A 36 -10.54 6.64 4.16
N ALA A 37 -9.97 5.45 4.00
CA ALA A 37 -10.61 4.25 3.50
C ALA A 37 -10.31 3.06 4.42
N PRO A 38 -11.12 1.97 4.36
CA PRO A 38 -10.85 0.76 5.14
C PRO A 38 -9.44 0.20 4.86
N ASN A 39 -8.80 -0.32 5.91
CA ASN A 39 -7.48 -0.93 5.78
C ASN A 39 -7.53 -2.21 4.91
N ILE A 40 -6.48 -2.40 4.12
CA ILE A 40 -6.26 -3.59 3.27
C ILE A 40 -5.81 -4.78 4.14
N TYR A 41 -4.99 -4.50 5.16
CA TYR A 41 -4.52 -5.49 6.13
C TYR A 41 -4.29 -4.78 7.47
N SER A 42 -4.95 -5.21 8.53
CA SER A 42 -4.94 -4.48 9.82
C SER A 42 -5.12 -5.38 11.02
N PHE A 43 -4.89 -4.83 12.22
CA PHE A 43 -5.10 -5.50 13.48
C PHE A 43 -5.88 -4.59 14.43
N THR A 44 -6.96 -5.11 15.00
CA THR A 44 -7.75 -4.42 16.02
C THR A 44 -7.51 -5.09 17.37
N GLU A 45 -6.99 -4.34 18.33
CA GLU A 45 -6.86 -4.82 19.71
C GLU A 45 -8.25 -5.10 20.32
N GLY A 46 -8.37 -6.22 21.04
CA GLY A 46 -9.56 -6.53 21.82
C GLY A 46 -9.72 -5.54 22.99
N GLN A 47 -10.95 -5.24 23.38
CA GLN A 47 -11.20 -4.33 24.51
C GLN A 47 -10.63 -4.92 25.81
N SER A 48 -9.86 -4.11 26.53
CA SER A 48 -9.22 -4.48 27.78
C SER A 48 -10.26 -4.79 28.86
N GLY A 49 -10.50 -6.08 29.12
CA GLY A 49 -11.44 -6.53 30.16
C GLY A 49 -12.03 -7.92 29.95
N GLY A 50 -11.96 -8.46 28.73
CA GLY A 50 -12.33 -9.84 28.40
C GLY A 50 -11.17 -10.57 27.74
N LYS A 51 -11.16 -11.91 27.79
CA LYS A 51 -10.16 -12.80 27.17
C LYS A 51 -10.21 -12.81 25.63
N GLU A 52 -10.60 -11.71 24.99
CA GLU A 52 -10.67 -11.63 23.54
C GLU A 52 -9.30 -11.21 22.99
N ALA A 53 -8.61 -12.16 22.36
CA ALA A 53 -7.43 -11.87 21.57
C ALA A 53 -7.80 -10.91 20.43
N GLY A 54 -6.93 -9.96 20.11
CA GLY A 54 -7.19 -9.01 19.02
C GLY A 54 -7.43 -9.70 17.68
N GLN A 55 -8.04 -8.98 16.74
CA GLN A 55 -8.49 -9.50 15.46
C GLN A 55 -7.63 -8.99 14.30
N VAL A 56 -7.11 -9.90 13.49
CA VAL A 56 -6.49 -9.57 12.20
C VAL A 56 -7.59 -9.47 11.14
N THR A 57 -7.58 -8.37 10.37
CA THR A 57 -8.52 -8.11 9.29
C THR A 57 -7.79 -8.15 7.94
N ASN A 58 -8.20 -9.08 7.07
CA ASN A 58 -7.67 -9.30 5.73
C ASN A 58 -8.84 -9.51 4.73
N PRO A 59 -9.59 -8.45 4.38
CA PRO A 59 -10.82 -8.54 3.60
C PRO A 59 -10.62 -9.10 2.19
N HIS A 60 -9.42 -8.94 1.63
CA HIS A 60 -9.07 -9.39 0.27
C HIS A 60 -8.49 -10.81 0.24
N LYS A 61 -8.39 -11.50 1.39
CA LYS A 61 -7.81 -12.84 1.52
C LYS A 61 -6.41 -12.91 0.90
N LEU A 62 -5.61 -11.88 1.15
CA LEU A 62 -4.22 -11.82 0.73
C LEU A 62 -3.43 -12.93 1.43
N ASP A 63 -2.62 -13.65 0.68
CA ASP A 63 -1.69 -14.61 1.28
C ASP A 63 -0.37 -13.92 1.63
N ARG A 64 0.59 -14.71 2.10
CA ARG A 64 1.92 -14.21 2.47
C ARG A 64 2.62 -13.54 1.29
N GLU A 65 2.57 -14.15 0.09
CA GLU A 65 3.30 -13.65 -1.07
C GLU A 65 2.67 -12.35 -1.59
N ASP A 66 1.34 -12.23 -1.53
CA ASP A 66 0.65 -10.98 -1.83
C ASP A 66 1.10 -9.82 -0.91
N LEU A 67 1.20 -10.08 0.39
CA LEU A 67 1.61 -9.08 1.39
C LEU A 67 3.09 -8.71 1.24
N MET A 68 3.95 -9.68 0.92
CA MET A 68 5.35 -9.44 0.62
C MET A 68 5.50 -8.60 -0.66
N GLU A 69 4.76 -8.94 -1.73
CA GLU A 69 4.76 -8.19 -2.99
C GLU A 69 4.25 -6.74 -2.79
N LEU A 70 3.25 -6.55 -1.93
CA LEU A 70 2.77 -5.23 -1.51
C LEU A 70 3.83 -4.42 -0.77
N ALA A 71 4.58 -5.05 0.13
CA ALA A 71 5.67 -4.39 0.85
C ALA A 71 6.80 -4.00 -0.13
N ASP A 72 7.19 -4.91 -1.02
CA ASP A 72 8.20 -4.67 -2.06
C ASP A 72 7.81 -3.53 -2.99
N PHE A 73 6.53 -3.46 -3.39
CA PHE A 73 5.98 -2.36 -4.18
C PHE A 73 6.15 -1.01 -3.46
N ASN A 74 5.77 -0.93 -2.17
CA ASN A 74 5.95 0.29 -1.37
C ASN A 74 7.43 0.68 -1.24
N ILE A 75 8.32 -0.29 -1.02
CA ILE A 75 9.77 -0.06 -0.97
C ILE A 75 10.26 0.52 -2.30
N GLN A 76 9.81 -0.05 -3.43
CA GLN A 76 10.19 0.42 -4.76
C GLN A 76 9.71 1.86 -5.01
N LEU A 77 8.50 2.22 -4.58
CA LEU A 77 8.00 3.60 -4.64
C LEU A 77 8.91 4.57 -3.88
N TRP A 78 9.32 4.21 -2.65
CA TRP A 78 10.27 5.01 -1.87
C TRP A 78 11.65 5.09 -2.53
N MET A 79 12.13 3.99 -3.13
CA MET A 79 13.40 3.99 -3.86
C MET A 79 13.35 4.90 -5.09
N ASN A 80 12.26 4.86 -5.85
CA ASN A 80 12.04 5.73 -7.01
C ASN A 80 11.99 7.20 -6.60
N LEU A 81 11.24 7.54 -5.53
CA LEU A 81 11.18 8.90 -5.00
C LEU A 81 12.57 9.40 -4.60
N LYS A 82 13.33 8.62 -3.82
CA LYS A 82 14.71 8.97 -3.43
C LYS A 82 15.62 9.18 -4.63
N ALA A 83 15.53 8.31 -5.65
CA ALA A 83 16.32 8.43 -6.86
C ALA A 83 16.01 9.73 -7.62
N ASN A 84 14.72 10.04 -7.78
CA ASN A 84 14.26 11.24 -8.46
C ASN A 84 14.65 12.52 -7.70
N LEU A 85 14.48 12.55 -6.37
CA LEU A 85 14.90 13.69 -5.53
C LEU A 85 16.42 13.92 -5.61
N ARG A 86 17.24 12.86 -5.58
CA ARG A 86 18.70 12.99 -5.75
C ARG A 86 19.08 13.55 -7.10
N LYS A 87 18.36 13.17 -8.15
CA LYS A 87 18.65 13.54 -9.53
C LYS A 87 18.18 14.96 -9.89
N TYR A 88 17.01 15.36 -9.38
CA TYR A 88 16.33 16.58 -9.83
C TYR A 88 16.18 17.67 -8.76
N GLY A 89 16.43 17.37 -7.48
CA GLY A 89 16.17 18.29 -6.38
C GLY A 89 14.70 18.34 -5.95
N VAL A 90 14.40 19.07 -4.87
CA VAL A 90 13.05 19.11 -4.26
C VAL A 90 12.03 19.97 -5.00
N ASP A 91 12.50 20.98 -5.75
CA ASP A 91 11.63 21.95 -6.44
C ASP A 91 11.33 21.58 -7.90
N SER A 92 11.82 20.42 -8.37
CA SER A 92 11.64 20.01 -9.77
C SER A 92 10.37 19.19 -9.95
N PRO A 93 9.46 19.56 -10.88
CA PRO A 93 8.30 18.73 -11.19
C PRO A 93 8.68 17.37 -11.80
N LYS A 94 9.93 17.21 -12.27
CA LYS A 94 10.48 15.93 -12.77
C LYS A 94 10.65 14.88 -11.68
N VAL A 95 10.46 15.24 -10.40
CA VAL A 95 10.44 14.29 -9.29
C VAL A 95 9.27 13.31 -9.40
N PHE A 96 8.14 13.79 -9.92
CA PHE A 96 6.88 13.04 -9.94
C PHE A 96 6.70 12.31 -11.27
N ASN A 97 6.17 11.09 -11.20
CA ASN A 97 5.70 10.38 -12.38
C ASN A 97 4.42 11.05 -12.87
N GLN A 98 4.46 11.71 -14.03
CA GLN A 98 3.25 12.22 -14.66
C GLN A 98 2.51 11.04 -15.29
N GLU A 99 1.37 10.64 -14.71
CA GLU A 99 0.46 9.74 -15.40
C GLU A 99 0.02 10.44 -16.70
N SER A 100 0.37 9.85 -17.84
CA SER A 100 -0.11 10.33 -19.13
C SER A 100 -1.62 10.16 -19.14
N SER A 101 -2.33 11.27 -18.96
CA SER A 101 -3.78 11.36 -19.16
C SER A 101 -4.05 11.16 -20.66
N LYS A 102 -4.16 9.91 -21.09
CA LYS A 102 -4.72 9.51 -22.39
C LYS A 102 -5.86 8.54 -22.17
#